data_AF-A0A067U134-F1
#
_entry.id   AF-A0A067U134-F1
#
_cell.length_a   1.000
_cell.length_b   1.000
_cell.length_c   1.000
_cell.angle_alpha   90.00
_cell.angle_beta   90.00
_cell.angle_gamma   90.00
#
_symmetry.space_group_name_H-M   'P 1'
#
loop_
_entity.id
_entity.type
_entity.pdbx_description
1 polymer ?
#
loop_
_entity_poly.entity_id
_entity_poly.type
_entity_poly.pdbx_seq_one_letter_code
_entity_poly.pdbx_strand_id
1 'polypeptide(L)'
;MSSVAARALPAEVVCVWEHGLFKTERVNGFFDAVRHVWRAEGARGLWKGAGTTLVIGVPSSSAYILTYDHLLNVVLPPLIPSPTAIPLFAGVIARSAITTIASPLELLRTNLQSTPPSPDNPHTLRSVLTSFRTLVRQNGFVSLWRGLGPTLLRDVPFSGFYWASYEAWKRNFLKHGYQGAWVAFISGAVSGTSAALITSPFDVLKTRRQALVMSTSNHHVTRTLPLLLQIMRTEGASALFAGITPRIAKIAPACGIMISCFEGVGKFLAKPSYS
;
A
#
# COMPACT_ATOMS: atom_id res chain seq x y z
N MET A 1 11.13 2.41 -45.03
CA MET A 1 9.83 2.86 -44.49
C MET A 1 9.44 1.88 -43.40
N SER A 2 9.53 2.28 -42.12
CA SER A 2 8.85 1.68 -40.94
C SER A 2 9.43 2.35 -39.69
N SER A 3 8.99 3.58 -39.42
CA SER A 3 9.24 4.30 -38.17
C SER A 3 7.95 5.02 -37.80
N VAL A 4 6.95 4.24 -37.40
CA VAL A 4 5.71 4.77 -36.84
C VAL A 4 5.43 4.00 -35.56
N ALA A 5 5.35 4.75 -34.46
CA ALA A 5 4.72 4.40 -33.19
C ALA A 5 5.47 3.45 -32.22
N ALA A 6 6.71 3.79 -31.85
CA ALA A 6 7.08 3.65 -30.44
C ALA A 6 6.34 4.75 -29.67
N ARG A 7 5.11 4.46 -29.24
CA ARG A 7 4.33 5.34 -28.36
C ARG A 7 5.18 5.58 -27.10
N ALA A 8 5.75 6.77 -26.98
CA ALA A 8 6.51 7.18 -25.81
C ALA A 8 5.64 6.95 -24.56
N LEU A 9 6.09 6.05 -23.68
CA LEU A 9 5.51 5.90 -22.36
C LEU A 9 5.54 7.30 -21.71
N PRO A 10 4.45 7.75 -21.06
CA PRO A 10 4.45 9.06 -20.40
C PRO A 10 5.59 9.09 -19.38
N ALA A 11 6.60 9.92 -19.64
CA ALA A 11 7.76 10.09 -18.78
C ALA A 11 7.28 10.49 -17.38
N GLU A 12 7.88 9.92 -16.33
CA GLU A 12 7.56 10.30 -14.95
C GLU A 12 7.94 11.77 -14.73
N VAL A 13 6.96 12.59 -14.40
CA VAL A 13 7.13 14.02 -14.11
C VAL A 13 7.11 14.20 -12.60
N VAL A 14 8.12 14.85 -12.04
CA VAL A 14 8.14 15.23 -10.62
C VAL A 14 7.93 16.74 -10.52
N CYS A 15 6.96 17.14 -9.69
CA CYS A 15 6.77 18.54 -9.33
C CYS A 15 7.68 18.89 -8.16
N VAL A 16 8.60 19.81 -8.39
CA VAL A 16 9.54 20.28 -7.38
C VAL A 16 9.19 21.72 -7.01
N TRP A 17 9.20 22.03 -5.71
CA TRP A 17 8.97 23.39 -5.22
C TRP A 17 10.31 24.13 -5.12
N GLU A 18 10.54 25.06 -6.03
CA GLU A 18 11.79 25.83 -6.11
C GLU A 18 11.45 27.33 -6.12
N HIS A 19 11.98 28.09 -5.15
CA HIS A 19 11.82 29.56 -5.08
C HIS A 19 10.37 30.08 -5.23
N GLY A 20 9.38 29.38 -4.68
CA GLY A 20 7.96 29.79 -4.74
C GLY A 20 7.23 29.44 -6.04
N LEU A 21 7.87 28.72 -6.96
CA LEU A 21 7.28 28.22 -8.21
C LEU A 21 7.32 26.69 -8.26
N PHE A 22 6.24 26.08 -8.77
CA PHE A 22 6.23 24.65 -9.08
C PHE A 22 6.87 24.42 -10.44
N LYS A 23 8.03 23.76 -10.45
CA LYS A 23 8.70 23.35 -11.68
C LYS A 23 8.42 21.87 -11.92
N THR A 24 7.84 21.56 -13.08
CA THR A 24 7.68 20.18 -13.56
C THR A 24 8.94 19.76 -14.28
N GLU A 25 9.74 18.90 -13.65
CA GLU A 25 10.94 18.36 -14.26
C GLU A 25 10.72 16.91 -14.69
N ARG A 26 11.22 16.58 -15.88
CA ARG A 26 11.19 15.22 -16.42
C ARG A 26 12.28 14.42 -15.74
N VAL A 27 11.96 13.20 -15.32
CA VAL A 27 12.87 12.39 -14.53
C VAL A 27 13.08 11.04 -15.19
N ASN A 28 14.34 10.61 -15.24
CA ASN A 28 14.71 9.32 -15.83
C ASN A 28 14.84 8.27 -14.72
N GLY A 29 13.71 7.96 -14.09
CA GLY A 29 13.56 6.88 -13.12
C GLY A 29 13.70 7.28 -11.65
N PHE A 30 13.59 6.27 -10.77
CA PHE A 30 13.44 6.44 -9.32
C PHE A 30 14.62 7.16 -8.65
N PHE A 31 15.86 6.75 -8.93
CA PHE A 31 17.04 7.31 -8.28
C PHE A 31 17.30 8.76 -8.70
N ASP A 32 16.97 9.09 -9.94
CA ASP A 32 17.03 10.45 -10.46
C ASP A 32 15.98 11.34 -9.76
N ALA A 33 14.78 10.83 -9.52
CA ALA A 33 13.75 11.52 -8.74
C ALA A 33 14.19 11.80 -7.30
N VAL A 34 14.76 10.80 -6.62
CA VAL A 34 15.30 10.98 -5.26
C VAL A 34 16.40 12.04 -5.25
N ARG A 35 17.30 12.03 -6.23
CA ARG A 35 18.38 13.01 -6.36
C ARG A 35 17.85 14.43 -6.59
N HIS A 36 16.82 14.60 -7.42
CA HIS A 36 16.18 15.89 -7.66
C HIS A 36 15.53 16.44 -6.40
N VAL A 37 14.74 15.63 -5.68
CA VAL A 37 14.11 16.05 -4.41
C VAL A 37 15.17 16.41 -3.37
N TRP A 38 16.24 15.61 -3.24
CA TRP A 38 17.34 15.90 -2.33
C TRP A 38 18.02 17.23 -2.65
N ARG A 39 18.26 17.53 -3.92
CA ARG A 39 18.90 18.79 -4.35
C ARG A 39 18.01 20.01 -4.12
N ALA A 40 16.70 19.88 -4.34
CA ALA A 40 15.78 21.00 -4.24
C ALA A 40 15.32 21.28 -2.80
N GLU A 41 15.01 20.25 -2.02
CA GLU A 41 14.42 20.40 -0.68
C GLU A 41 15.36 19.96 0.45
N GLY A 42 16.53 19.43 0.13
CA GLY A 42 17.46 18.84 1.09
C GLY A 42 16.97 17.50 1.65
N ALA A 43 17.77 16.92 2.55
CA ALA A 43 17.43 15.66 3.22
C ALA A 43 16.08 15.74 3.93
N ARG A 44 15.75 16.85 4.62
CA ARG A 44 14.48 17.01 5.36
C ARG A 44 13.24 17.01 4.46
N GLY A 45 13.36 17.34 3.17
CA GLY A 45 12.28 17.25 2.19
C GLY A 45 11.71 15.85 2.04
N LEU A 46 12.58 14.83 2.09
CA LEU A 46 12.19 13.42 1.96
C LEU A 46 11.33 12.90 3.12
N TRP A 47 11.35 13.57 4.29
CA TRP A 47 10.55 13.22 5.47
C TRP A 47 9.33 14.13 5.65
N LYS A 48 9.04 15.05 4.71
CA LYS A 48 7.82 15.86 4.76
C LYS A 48 6.59 14.93 4.75
N GLY A 49 5.70 15.12 5.72
CA GLY A 49 4.51 14.27 5.90
C GLY A 49 4.74 12.94 6.64
N ALA A 50 5.97 12.66 7.11
CA ALA A 50 6.25 11.48 7.93
C ALA A 50 5.49 11.51 9.27
N GLY A 51 5.42 12.68 9.93
CA GLY A 51 4.67 12.83 11.19
C GLY A 51 3.18 12.51 11.04
N THR A 52 2.51 13.08 10.03
CA THR A 52 1.11 12.78 9.72
C THR A 52 0.91 11.31 9.36
N THR A 53 1.86 10.72 8.63
CA THR A 53 1.86 9.29 8.32
C THR A 53 1.93 8.43 9.57
N LEU A 54 2.76 8.78 10.55
CA LEU A 54 2.91 8.04 11.79
C LEU A 54 1.65 8.15 12.68
N VAL A 55 1.15 9.36 12.88
CA VAL A 55 -0.03 9.62 13.74
C VAL A 55 -1.25 8.85 13.24
N ILE A 56 -1.46 8.77 11.93
CA ILE A 56 -2.60 8.05 11.34
C ILE A 56 -2.27 6.57 11.15
N GLY A 57 -1.05 6.26 10.72
CA GLY A 57 -0.65 4.91 10.31
C GLY A 57 -0.39 3.95 11.47
N VAL A 58 0.17 4.42 12.59
CA VAL A 58 0.50 3.57 13.75
C VAL A 58 -0.77 2.98 14.38
N PRO A 59 -1.79 3.77 14.76
CA PRO A 59 -3.02 3.22 15.34
C PRO A 59 -3.74 2.24 14.41
N SER A 60 -3.80 2.56 13.11
CA SER A 60 -4.42 1.70 12.11
C SER A 60 -3.69 0.36 11.97
N SER A 61 -2.35 0.39 11.94
CA SER A 61 -1.53 -0.82 11.85
C SER A 61 -1.65 -1.68 13.11
N SER A 62 -1.61 -1.07 14.30
CA SER A 62 -1.78 -1.77 15.57
C SER A 62 -3.16 -2.42 15.67
N ALA A 63 -4.23 -1.70 15.34
CA ALA A 63 -5.58 -2.23 15.32
C ALA A 63 -5.72 -3.42 14.35
N TYR A 64 -5.08 -3.33 13.19
CA TYR A 64 -5.03 -4.44 12.23
C TYR A 64 -4.33 -5.68 12.79
N ILE A 65 -3.14 -5.54 13.37
CA ILE A 65 -2.43 -6.70 13.91
C ILE A 65 -3.20 -7.33 15.07
N LEU A 66 -3.77 -6.52 15.98
CA LEU A 66 -4.57 -7.04 17.11
C LEU A 66 -5.84 -7.75 16.62
N THR A 67 -6.53 -7.19 15.63
CA THR A 67 -7.72 -7.81 15.04
C THR A 67 -7.36 -9.13 14.36
N TYR A 68 -6.24 -9.15 13.63
CA TYR A 68 -5.72 -10.37 13.01
C TYR A 68 -5.40 -11.44 14.06
N ASP A 69 -4.67 -11.10 15.12
CA ASP A 69 -4.26 -12.04 16.16
C ASP A 69 -5.47 -12.63 16.90
N HIS A 70 -6.46 -11.81 17.22
CA HIS A 70 -7.72 -12.26 17.81
C HIS A 70 -8.49 -13.20 16.88
N LEU A 71 -8.58 -12.88 15.58
CA LEU A 71 -9.23 -13.76 14.60
C LEU A 71 -8.48 -15.08 14.43
N LEU A 72 -7.15 -15.04 14.40
CA LEU A 72 -6.28 -16.19 14.19
C LEU A 72 -6.35 -17.17 15.36
N ASN A 73 -6.32 -16.68 16.60
CA ASN A 73 -6.16 -17.53 17.79
C ASN A 73 -7.49 -17.85 18.49
N VAL A 74 -8.52 -17.01 18.35
CA VAL A 74 -9.78 -17.14 19.12
C VAL A 74 -10.97 -17.47 18.23
N VAL A 75 -11.20 -16.68 17.19
CA VAL A 75 -12.48 -16.73 16.45
C VAL A 75 -12.52 -17.81 15.38
N LEU A 76 -11.46 -17.95 14.58
CA LEU A 76 -11.46 -18.84 13.41
C LEU A 76 -11.07 -20.30 13.67
N PRO A 77 -10.20 -20.65 14.65
CA PRO A 77 -9.90 -22.04 14.97
C PRO A 77 -11.12 -22.94 15.23
N PRO A 78 -12.18 -22.50 15.95
CA PRO A 78 -13.37 -23.34 16.13
C PRO A 78 -14.25 -23.45 14.87
N LEU A 79 -14.08 -22.56 13.88
CA LEU A 79 -14.93 -22.50 12.68
C LEU A 79 -14.33 -23.22 11.48
N ILE A 80 -13.00 -23.27 11.35
CA ILE A 80 -12.31 -23.77 10.15
C ILE A 80 -11.20 -24.75 10.56
N PRO A 81 -11.31 -26.06 10.27
CA PRO A 81 -10.32 -27.07 10.63
C PRO A 81 -9.14 -27.15 9.64
N SER A 82 -8.66 -26.00 9.12
CA SER A 82 -7.53 -25.95 8.19
C SER A 82 -6.47 -24.95 8.62
N PRO A 83 -5.24 -25.40 8.90
CA PRO A 83 -4.19 -24.55 9.46
C PRO A 83 -3.56 -23.62 8.40
N THR A 84 -3.90 -23.76 7.11
CA THR A 84 -3.48 -22.84 6.03
C THR A 84 -4.59 -21.87 5.65
N ALA A 85 -5.86 -22.24 5.85
CA ALA A 85 -7.00 -21.38 5.56
C ALA A 85 -7.25 -20.35 6.67
N ILE A 86 -7.04 -20.72 7.94
CA ILE A 86 -7.26 -19.80 9.08
C ILE A 86 -6.47 -18.48 8.91
N PRO A 87 -5.15 -18.47 8.63
CA PRO A 87 -4.40 -17.22 8.49
C PRO A 87 -4.85 -16.38 7.27
N LEU A 88 -5.29 -17.05 6.20
CA LEU A 88 -5.81 -16.38 5.01
C LEU A 88 -7.09 -15.61 5.34
N PHE A 89 -8.07 -16.29 5.94
CA PHE A 89 -9.35 -15.67 6.29
C PHE A 89 -9.20 -14.63 7.40
N ALA A 90 -8.34 -14.89 8.41
CA ALA A 90 -8.00 -13.91 9.43
C ALA A 90 -7.47 -12.62 8.79
N GLY A 91 -6.51 -12.76 7.86
CA GLY A 91 -5.93 -11.64 7.12
C GLY A 91 -6.95 -10.88 6.29
N VAL A 92 -7.85 -11.58 5.59
CA VAL A 92 -8.91 -10.99 4.75
C VAL A 92 -9.93 -10.22 5.59
N ILE A 93 -10.45 -10.83 6.66
CA ILE A 93 -11.47 -10.24 7.51
C ILE A 93 -10.90 -9.05 8.28
N ALA A 94 -9.72 -9.21 8.91
CA ALA A 94 -9.06 -8.13 9.64
C ALA A 94 -8.80 -6.93 8.73
N ARG A 95 -8.26 -7.17 7.52
CA ARG A 95 -7.97 -6.07 6.59
C ARG A 95 -9.24 -5.38 6.11
N SER A 96 -10.27 -6.15 5.77
CA SER A 96 -11.54 -5.59 5.30
C SER A 96 -12.18 -4.69 6.36
N ALA A 97 -12.20 -5.14 7.62
CA ALA A 97 -12.74 -4.37 8.74
C ALA A 97 -11.95 -3.08 8.97
N ILE A 98 -10.63 -3.17 9.14
CA ILE A 98 -9.79 -2.01 9.46
C ILE A 98 -9.74 -1.02 8.30
N THR A 99 -9.59 -1.47 7.06
CA THR A 99 -9.61 -0.57 5.90
C THR A 99 -10.96 0.15 5.78
N THR A 100 -12.08 -0.51 6.10
CA THR A 100 -13.39 0.14 6.09
C THR A 100 -13.51 1.20 7.19
N ILE A 101 -13.07 0.88 8.41
CA ILE A 101 -13.13 1.82 9.55
C ILE A 101 -12.17 3.00 9.36
N ALA A 102 -10.96 2.73 8.86
CA ALA A 102 -9.91 3.73 8.68
C ALA A 102 -10.05 4.55 7.38
N SER A 103 -10.93 4.15 6.45
CA SER A 103 -11.10 4.80 5.14
C SER A 103 -11.25 6.33 5.21
N PRO A 104 -12.06 6.92 6.12
CA PRO A 104 -12.13 8.38 6.25
C PRO A 104 -10.80 9.04 6.64
N LEU A 105 -10.03 8.40 7.52
CA LEU A 105 -8.72 8.89 7.94
C LEU A 105 -7.67 8.73 6.84
N GLU A 106 -7.75 7.66 6.06
CA GLU A 106 -6.91 7.47 4.87
C GLU A 106 -7.24 8.49 3.77
N LEU A 107 -8.52 8.82 3.56
CA LEU A 107 -8.94 9.88 2.67
C LEU A 107 -8.33 11.22 3.13
N LEU A 108 -8.39 11.52 4.42
CA LEU A 108 -7.81 12.75 4.99
C LEU A 108 -6.29 12.80 4.76
N ARG A 109 -5.61 11.70 5.06
CA ARG A 109 -4.17 11.56 4.87
C ARG A 109 -3.75 11.73 3.41
N THR A 110 -4.45 11.07 2.49
CA THR A 110 -4.13 11.13 1.06
C THR A 110 -4.34 12.54 0.51
N ASN A 111 -5.41 13.23 0.92
CA ASN A 111 -5.61 14.64 0.55
C ASN A 111 -4.48 15.54 1.08
N LEU A 112 -4.06 15.35 2.34
CA LEU A 112 -2.92 16.09 2.93
C LEU A 112 -1.60 15.85 2.18
N GLN A 113 -1.43 14.70 1.52
CA GLN A 113 -0.21 14.31 0.82
C GLN A 113 -0.25 14.58 -0.69
N SER A 114 -1.44 14.65 -1.30
CA SER A 114 -1.59 14.79 -2.75
C SER A 114 -1.55 16.22 -3.26
N THR A 115 -1.86 17.21 -2.42
CA THR A 115 -2.03 18.59 -2.88
C THR A 115 -0.72 19.39 -2.72
N PRO A 116 -0.18 19.95 -3.81
CA PRO A 116 0.96 20.83 -3.73
C PRO A 116 0.62 22.11 -2.93
N PRO A 117 1.52 22.61 -2.06
CA PRO A 117 1.30 23.86 -1.34
C PRO A 117 1.24 25.05 -2.30
N SER A 118 0.05 25.58 -2.57
CA SER A 118 -0.12 26.80 -3.38
C SER A 118 0.13 28.06 -2.54
N PRO A 119 0.83 29.09 -3.07
CA PRO A 119 1.05 30.37 -2.38
C PRO A 119 -0.26 31.04 -1.94
N ASP A 120 -1.32 30.92 -2.75
CA ASP A 120 -2.62 31.55 -2.50
C ASP A 120 -3.55 30.73 -1.59
N ASN A 121 -3.25 29.44 -1.40
CA ASN A 121 -4.03 28.51 -0.57
C ASN A 121 -3.08 27.57 0.18
N PRO A 122 -2.54 27.98 1.34
CA PRO A 122 -1.68 27.12 2.13
C PRO A 122 -2.45 25.86 2.52
N HIS A 123 -2.00 24.73 1.98
CA HIS A 123 -2.62 23.41 2.19
C HIS A 123 -2.31 22.91 3.60
N THR A 124 -3.00 23.50 4.58
CA THR A 124 -2.87 23.21 6.01
C THR A 124 -3.93 22.21 6.44
N LEU A 125 -3.72 21.56 7.59
CA LEU A 125 -4.70 20.61 8.12
C LEU A 125 -6.09 21.25 8.30
N ARG A 126 -6.16 22.54 8.62
CA ARG A 126 -7.41 23.32 8.71
C ARG A 126 -8.13 23.46 7.37
N SER A 127 -7.39 23.69 6.26
CA SER A 127 -8.00 23.80 4.94
C SER A 127 -8.60 22.46 4.51
N VAL A 128 -7.88 21.36 4.71
CA VAL A 128 -8.37 20.01 4.39
C VAL A 128 -9.59 19.63 5.23
N LEU A 129 -9.57 19.91 6.53
CA LEU A 129 -10.74 19.67 7.39
C LEU A 129 -11.97 20.49 6.94
N THR A 130 -11.75 21.74 6.51
CA THR A 130 -12.82 22.57 5.95
C THR A 130 -13.37 21.97 4.66
N SER A 131 -12.50 21.52 3.75
CA SER A 131 -12.91 20.82 2.52
C SER A 131 -13.70 19.54 2.82
N PHE A 132 -13.30 18.77 3.82
CA PHE A 132 -14.01 17.55 4.25
C PHE A 132 -15.39 17.88 4.84
N ARG A 133 -15.47 18.93 5.67
CA ARG A 133 -16.75 19.39 6.22
C ARG A 133 -17.71 19.84 5.12
N THR A 134 -17.22 20.58 4.14
CA THR A 134 -18.00 20.98 2.95
C THR A 134 -18.42 19.75 2.14
N LEU A 135 -17.53 18.78 1.96
CA LEU A 135 -17.81 17.53 1.25
C LEU A 135 -18.94 16.75 1.91
N VAL A 136 -18.91 16.60 3.23
CA VAL A 136 -19.96 15.91 4.00
C VAL A 136 -21.28 16.68 3.94
N ARG A 137 -21.24 18.02 3.96
CA ARG A 137 -22.45 18.85 3.84
C ARG A 137 -23.11 18.74 2.46
N GLN A 138 -22.32 18.59 1.40
CA GLN A 138 -22.82 18.53 0.02
C GLN A 138 -23.21 17.11 -0.42
N ASN A 139 -22.38 16.12 -0.13
CA ASN A 139 -22.51 14.75 -0.65
C ASN A 139 -22.91 13.72 0.42
N GLY A 140 -23.12 14.16 1.67
CA GLY A 140 -23.43 13.30 2.80
C GLY A 140 -22.20 12.57 3.37
N PHE A 141 -22.41 11.85 4.47
CA PHE A 141 -21.36 11.17 5.23
C PHE A 141 -20.69 10.01 4.46
N VAL A 142 -21.43 9.32 3.59
CA VAL A 142 -20.93 8.21 2.76
C VAL A 142 -19.81 8.66 1.82
N SER A 143 -19.73 9.97 1.51
CA SER A 143 -18.66 10.53 0.69
C SER A 143 -17.25 10.32 1.26
N LEU A 144 -17.11 10.09 2.57
CA LEU A 144 -15.83 9.78 3.21
C LEU A 144 -15.27 8.40 2.86
N TRP A 145 -16.11 7.48 2.34
CA TRP A 145 -15.69 6.16 1.85
C TRP A 145 -15.39 6.13 0.34
N ARG A 146 -15.32 7.31 -0.30
CA ARG A 146 -14.88 7.41 -1.69
C ARG A 146 -13.47 6.81 -1.82
N GLY A 147 -13.33 5.82 -2.70
CA GLY A 147 -12.07 5.11 -2.90
C GLY A 147 -11.92 3.81 -2.10
N LEU A 148 -12.86 3.48 -1.20
CA LEU A 148 -12.81 2.23 -0.42
C LEU A 148 -12.69 0.98 -1.30
N GLY A 149 -13.51 0.89 -2.36
CA GLY A 149 -13.52 -0.28 -3.25
C GLY A 149 -12.15 -0.57 -3.87
N PRO A 150 -11.51 0.42 -4.53
CA PRO A 150 -10.11 0.30 -4.94
C PRO A 150 -9.17 -0.11 -3.79
N THR A 151 -9.23 0.54 -2.63
CA THR A 151 -8.33 0.21 -1.50
C THR A 151 -8.49 -1.24 -1.06
N LEU A 152 -9.72 -1.70 -0.84
CA LEU A 152 -10.03 -3.09 -0.47
C LEU A 152 -9.54 -4.09 -1.52
N LEU A 153 -9.76 -3.80 -2.81
CA LEU A 153 -9.34 -4.68 -3.90
C LEU A 153 -7.82 -4.91 -3.94
N ARG A 154 -7.02 -3.93 -3.48
CA ARG A 154 -5.57 -4.06 -3.38
C ARG A 154 -5.16 -4.73 -2.07
N ASP A 155 -5.69 -4.24 -0.96
CA ASP A 155 -5.17 -4.56 0.36
C ASP A 155 -5.65 -5.93 0.86
N VAL A 156 -6.89 -6.33 0.53
CA VAL A 156 -7.48 -7.57 1.02
C VAL A 156 -6.81 -8.82 0.42
N PRO A 157 -6.61 -8.93 -0.92
CA PRO A 157 -5.90 -10.07 -1.48
C PRO A 157 -4.46 -10.15 -0.97
N PHE A 158 -3.76 -8.99 -0.92
CA PHE A 158 -2.40 -8.94 -0.38
C PHE A 158 -2.35 -9.46 1.05
N SER A 159 -3.25 -8.99 1.93
CA SER A 159 -3.33 -9.41 3.33
C SER A 159 -3.56 -10.91 3.49
N GLY A 160 -4.48 -11.50 2.72
CA GLY A 160 -4.77 -12.93 2.79
C GLY A 160 -3.57 -13.79 2.42
N PHE A 161 -2.94 -13.52 1.27
CA PHE A 161 -1.76 -14.26 0.83
C PHE A 161 -0.55 -14.02 1.73
N TYR A 162 -0.38 -12.80 2.23
CA TYR A 162 0.70 -12.44 3.15
C TYR A 162 0.65 -13.28 4.42
N TRP A 163 -0.49 -13.34 5.12
CA TRP A 163 -0.60 -14.07 6.37
C TRP A 163 -0.58 -15.59 6.18
N ALA A 164 -1.22 -16.09 5.11
CA ALA A 164 -1.12 -17.50 4.75
C ALA A 164 0.33 -17.93 4.53
N SER A 165 1.09 -17.14 3.77
CA SER A 165 2.52 -17.42 3.51
C SER A 165 3.36 -17.21 4.77
N TYR A 166 3.11 -16.18 5.56
CA TYR A 166 3.83 -15.89 6.80
C TYR A 166 3.74 -17.06 7.79
N GLU A 167 2.52 -17.50 8.08
CA GLU A 167 2.32 -18.60 9.03
C GLU A 167 2.86 -19.94 8.49
N ALA A 168 2.83 -20.15 7.18
CA ALA A 168 3.46 -21.33 6.58
C ALA A 168 4.99 -21.32 6.76
N TRP A 169 5.66 -20.19 6.47
CA TRP A 169 7.11 -20.05 6.66
C TRP A 169 7.50 -20.13 8.12
N LYS A 170 6.80 -19.40 8.99
CA LYS A 170 7.04 -19.40 10.43
C LYS A 170 6.92 -20.81 11.02
N ARG A 171 5.87 -21.56 10.68
CA ARG A 171 5.71 -22.96 11.12
C ARG A 171 6.85 -23.85 10.64
N ASN A 172 7.30 -23.67 9.40
CA ASN A 172 8.44 -24.44 8.88
C ASN A 172 9.73 -24.12 9.64
N PHE A 173 10.05 -22.85 9.90
CA PHE A 173 11.23 -22.49 10.68
C PHE A 173 11.18 -23.02 12.12
N LEU A 174 10.01 -22.92 12.77
CA LEU A 174 9.81 -23.45 14.13
C LEU A 174 9.96 -24.97 14.20
N LYS A 175 9.51 -25.71 13.18
CA LYS A 175 9.70 -27.17 13.09
C LYS A 175 11.18 -27.58 13.04
N HIS A 176 12.04 -26.74 12.48
CA HIS A 176 13.49 -26.97 12.44
C HIS A 176 14.22 -26.40 13.67
N GLY A 177 13.49 -25.92 14.68
CA GLY A 177 14.07 -25.38 15.92
C GLY A 177 14.59 -23.95 15.81
N TYR A 178 14.39 -23.26 14.68
CA TYR A 178 14.81 -21.86 14.55
C TYR A 178 13.87 -20.93 15.32
N GLN A 179 14.44 -20.14 16.22
CA GLN A 179 13.73 -19.12 16.99
C GLN A 179 14.49 -17.80 16.99
N GLY A 180 13.75 -16.70 17.11
CA GLY A 180 14.31 -15.36 17.25
C GLY A 180 13.61 -14.31 16.38
N ALA A 181 13.94 -13.04 16.59
CA ALA A 181 13.38 -11.93 15.82
C ALA A 181 13.78 -12.01 14.32
N TRP A 182 14.95 -12.59 14.01
CA TRP A 182 15.40 -12.78 12.64
C TRP A 182 14.52 -13.77 11.85
N VAL A 183 13.96 -14.79 12.50
CA VAL A 183 13.01 -15.73 11.86
C VAL A 183 11.74 -14.99 11.47
N ALA A 184 11.23 -14.15 12.36
CA ALA A 184 10.07 -13.31 12.13
C ALA A 184 10.33 -12.31 10.99
N PHE A 185 11.54 -11.72 10.96
CA PHE A 185 11.99 -10.84 9.87
C PHE A 185 11.99 -11.53 8.51
N ILE A 186 12.69 -12.67 8.39
CA ILE A 186 12.82 -13.40 7.13
C ILE A 186 11.46 -13.93 6.69
N SER A 187 10.67 -14.49 7.61
CA SER A 187 9.32 -14.98 7.31
C SER A 187 8.43 -13.85 6.80
N GLY A 188 8.49 -12.66 7.42
CA GLY A 188 7.75 -11.48 6.99
C GLY A 188 8.23 -10.90 5.65
N ALA A 189 9.54 -10.91 5.39
CA ALA A 189 10.09 -10.42 4.13
C ALA A 189 9.76 -11.36 2.95
N VAL A 190 9.88 -12.67 3.15
CA VAL A 190 9.56 -13.69 2.14
C VAL A 190 8.06 -13.72 1.88
N SER A 191 7.22 -13.65 2.91
CA SER A 191 5.76 -13.60 2.75
C SER A 191 5.29 -12.31 2.07
N GLY A 192 5.90 -11.16 2.38
CA GLY A 192 5.64 -9.89 1.71
C GLY A 192 5.98 -9.97 0.22
N THR A 193 7.09 -10.62 -0.12
CA THR A 193 7.55 -10.81 -1.50
C THR A 193 6.63 -11.76 -2.27
N SER A 194 6.26 -12.91 -1.68
CA SER A 194 5.36 -13.88 -2.32
C SER A 194 3.97 -13.30 -2.55
N ALA A 195 3.42 -12.60 -1.55
CA ALA A 195 2.14 -11.90 -1.68
C ALA A 195 2.20 -10.80 -2.75
N ALA A 196 3.29 -10.04 -2.83
CA ALA A 196 3.50 -9.04 -3.86
C ALA A 196 3.54 -9.66 -5.26
N LEU A 197 4.24 -10.79 -5.45
CA LEU A 197 4.29 -11.51 -6.73
C LEU A 197 2.90 -11.96 -7.17
N ILE A 198 2.12 -12.57 -6.27
CA ILE A 198 0.77 -13.06 -6.56
C ILE A 198 -0.19 -11.91 -6.91
N THR A 199 -0.05 -10.78 -6.24
CA THR A 199 -0.97 -9.63 -6.42
C THR A 199 -0.54 -8.65 -7.51
N SER A 200 0.69 -8.73 -8.00
CA SER A 200 1.22 -7.80 -9.02
C SER A 200 0.41 -7.73 -10.31
N PRO A 201 -0.05 -8.84 -10.91
CA PRO A 201 -0.87 -8.77 -12.11
C PRO A 201 -2.18 -7.99 -11.90
N PHE A 202 -2.80 -8.12 -10.73
CA PHE A 202 -4.02 -7.41 -10.38
C PHE A 202 -3.78 -5.91 -10.19
N ASP A 203 -2.65 -5.56 -9.57
CA ASP A 203 -2.27 -4.16 -9.35
C ASP A 203 -1.94 -3.45 -10.67
N VAL A 204 -1.22 -4.10 -11.58
CA VAL A 204 -0.94 -3.57 -12.92
C VAL A 204 -2.23 -3.38 -13.71
N LEU A 205 -3.11 -4.38 -13.73
CA LEU A 205 -4.37 -4.29 -14.47
C LEU A 205 -5.25 -3.14 -13.96
N LYS A 206 -5.31 -2.96 -12.65
CA LYS A 206 -6.08 -1.90 -12.01
C LYS A 206 -5.49 -0.51 -12.29
N THR A 207 -4.18 -0.35 -12.17
CA THR A 207 -3.51 0.93 -12.45
C THR A 207 -3.63 1.32 -13.93
N ARG A 208 -3.46 0.37 -14.86
CA ARG A 208 -3.72 0.58 -16.29
C ARG A 208 -5.16 0.99 -16.56
N ARG A 209 -6.13 0.33 -15.92
CA ARG A 209 -7.55 0.69 -16.04
C ARG A 209 -7.83 2.10 -15.50
N GLN A 210 -7.27 2.46 -14.35
CA GLN A 210 -7.41 3.80 -13.78
C GLN A 210 -6.82 4.87 -14.69
N ALA A 211 -5.64 4.63 -15.28
CA ALA A 211 -5.03 5.53 -16.24
C ALA A 211 -5.90 5.73 -17.50
N LEU A 212 -6.49 4.65 -18.03
CA LEU A 212 -7.38 4.72 -19.20
C LEU A 212 -8.69 5.47 -18.93
N VAL A 213 -9.25 5.30 -17.73
CA VAL A 213 -10.45 6.06 -17.29
C VAL A 213 -10.13 7.55 -17.21
N MET A 214 -8.92 7.92 -16.78
CA MET A 214 -8.50 9.32 -16.73
C MET A 214 -8.20 9.92 -18.11
N SER A 215 -7.72 9.12 -19.07
CA SER A 215 -7.36 9.62 -20.40
C SER A 215 -8.54 9.74 -21.37
N THR A 216 -9.65 9.05 -21.11
CA THR A 216 -10.75 8.91 -22.07
C THR A 216 -12.00 9.56 -21.51
N SER A 217 -12.46 10.67 -22.10
CA SER A 217 -13.68 11.38 -21.69
C SER A 217 -14.97 10.58 -21.96
N ASN A 218 -14.88 9.45 -22.67
CA ASN A 218 -15.99 8.54 -22.95
C ASN A 218 -16.03 7.39 -21.93
N HIS A 219 -17.16 7.25 -21.23
CA HIS A 219 -17.47 6.20 -20.24
C HIS A 219 -17.55 4.75 -20.79
N HIS A 220 -17.02 4.46 -21.98
CA HIS A 220 -16.89 3.07 -22.45
C HIS A 220 -15.73 2.39 -21.72
N VAL A 221 -15.95 2.10 -20.44
CA VAL A 221 -15.06 1.32 -19.58
C VAL A 221 -14.89 -0.05 -20.22
N THR A 222 -13.71 -0.30 -20.79
CA THR A 222 -13.37 -1.63 -21.29
C THR A 222 -13.45 -2.61 -20.12
N ARG A 223 -14.22 -3.70 -20.30
CA ARG A 223 -14.31 -4.76 -19.29
C ARG A 223 -12.88 -5.24 -18.93
N THR A 224 -12.68 -5.63 -17.67
CA THR A 224 -11.38 -6.02 -17.11
C THR A 224 -10.69 -7.13 -17.93
N LEU A 225 -11.47 -8.07 -18.48
CA LEU A 225 -10.96 -9.20 -19.25
C LEU A 225 -10.43 -8.82 -20.65
N PRO A 226 -11.18 -8.06 -21.48
CA PRO A 226 -10.63 -7.51 -22.72
C PRO A 226 -9.37 -6.67 -22.52
N LEU A 227 -9.31 -5.86 -21.44
CA LEU A 227 -8.11 -5.08 -21.14
C LEU A 227 -6.91 -5.98 -20.81
N LEU A 228 -7.10 -7.02 -20.01
CA LEU A 228 -6.07 -8.00 -19.70
C LEU A 228 -5.56 -8.71 -20.97
N LEU A 229 -6.49 -9.19 -21.81
CA LEU A 229 -6.16 -9.84 -23.09
C LEU A 229 -5.44 -8.91 -24.04
N GLN A 230 -5.83 -7.63 -24.08
CA GLN A 230 -5.15 -6.61 -24.87
C GLN A 230 -3.71 -6.42 -24.39
N ILE A 231 -3.49 -6.22 -23.09
CA ILE A 231 -2.14 -6.06 -22.51
C ILE A 231 -1.27 -7.28 -22.83
N MET A 232 -1.81 -8.49 -22.63
CA MET A 232 -1.08 -9.72 -22.92
C MET A 232 -0.71 -9.85 -24.40
N ARG A 233 -1.58 -9.42 -25.32
CA ARG A 233 -1.31 -9.45 -26.77
C ARG A 233 -0.36 -8.36 -27.24
N THR A 234 -0.38 -7.17 -26.62
CA THR A 234 0.41 -6.01 -27.09
C THR A 234 1.76 -5.87 -26.41
N GLU A 235 1.82 -6.11 -25.09
CA GLU A 235 3.01 -5.88 -24.25
C GLU A 235 3.61 -7.20 -23.71
N GLY A 236 2.88 -8.31 -23.84
CA GLY A 236 3.30 -9.62 -23.34
C GLY A 236 2.99 -9.85 -21.85
N ALA A 237 3.26 -11.07 -21.37
CA ALA A 237 2.98 -11.45 -19.99
C ALA A 237 3.93 -10.77 -18.96
N SER A 238 5.14 -10.38 -19.37
CA SER A 238 6.10 -9.67 -18.52
C SER A 238 5.62 -8.28 -18.11
N ALA A 239 4.74 -7.65 -18.91
CA ALA A 239 4.15 -6.34 -18.60
C ALA A 239 3.30 -6.36 -17.31
N LEU A 240 2.72 -7.51 -16.94
CA LEU A 240 1.97 -7.69 -15.69
C LEU A 240 2.84 -7.65 -14.43
N PHE A 241 4.16 -7.75 -14.61
CA PHE A 241 5.14 -7.66 -13.53
C PHE A 241 6.03 -6.41 -13.66
N ALA A 242 5.66 -5.47 -14.55
CA ALA A 242 6.35 -4.20 -14.66
C ALA A 242 6.30 -3.44 -13.31
N GLY A 243 7.46 -2.99 -12.82
CA GLY A 243 7.57 -2.30 -11.53
C GLY A 243 7.64 -3.22 -10.31
N ILE A 244 7.82 -4.55 -10.49
CA ILE A 244 7.92 -5.46 -9.35
C ILE A 244 9.19 -5.28 -8.51
N THR A 245 10.32 -4.94 -9.14
CA THR A 245 11.58 -4.70 -8.44
C THR A 245 11.49 -3.60 -7.38
N PRO A 246 11.07 -2.36 -7.71
CA PRO A 246 10.91 -1.31 -6.70
C PRO A 246 9.83 -1.66 -5.66
N ARG A 247 8.80 -2.42 -6.04
CA ARG A 247 7.78 -2.90 -5.11
C ARG A 247 8.36 -3.87 -4.08
N ILE A 248 9.10 -4.90 -4.51
CA ILE A 248 9.73 -5.87 -3.60
C ILE A 248 10.76 -5.18 -2.71
N ALA A 249 11.59 -4.31 -3.29
CA ALA A 249 12.60 -3.54 -2.56
C ALA A 249 11.99 -2.71 -1.41
N LYS A 250 10.74 -2.25 -1.55
CA LYS A 250 10.00 -1.56 -0.50
C LYS A 250 9.29 -2.53 0.47
N ILE A 251 8.58 -3.52 -0.04
CA ILE A 251 7.67 -4.36 0.75
C ILE A 251 8.44 -5.34 1.64
N ALA A 252 9.49 -5.98 1.11
CA ALA A 252 10.26 -6.98 1.86
C ALA A 252 10.82 -6.44 3.18
N PRO A 253 11.57 -5.31 3.22
CA PRO A 253 12.04 -4.76 4.48
C PRO A 253 10.91 -4.21 5.35
N ALA A 254 9.88 -3.58 4.76
CA ALA A 254 8.77 -3.03 5.53
C ALA A 254 8.00 -4.12 6.30
N CYS A 255 7.66 -5.23 5.65
CA CYS A 255 6.98 -6.37 6.28
C CYS A 255 7.88 -7.07 7.30
N GLY A 256 9.15 -7.29 6.97
CA GLY A 256 10.11 -7.90 7.89
C GLY A 256 10.28 -7.10 9.18
N ILE A 257 10.47 -5.77 9.08
CA ILE A 257 10.58 -4.88 10.23
C ILE A 257 9.29 -4.88 11.04
N MET A 258 8.14 -4.72 10.39
CA MET A 258 6.83 -4.64 11.05
C MET A 258 6.59 -5.84 11.97
N ILE A 259 6.76 -7.06 11.46
CA ILE A 259 6.54 -8.28 12.24
C ILE A 259 7.61 -8.44 13.31
N SER A 260 8.88 -8.17 12.99
CA SER A 260 9.97 -8.32 13.97
C SER A 260 9.80 -7.38 15.15
N CYS A 261 9.37 -6.14 14.90
CA CYS A 261 9.04 -5.18 15.94
C CYS A 261 7.84 -5.66 16.77
N PHE A 262 6.77 -6.15 16.13
CA PHE A 262 5.60 -6.63 16.84
C PHE A 262 5.91 -7.82 17.75
N GLU A 263 6.58 -8.86 17.23
CA GLU A 263 6.96 -10.03 18.03
C GLU A 263 8.05 -9.71 19.06
N GLY A 264 8.99 -8.85 18.71
CA GLY A 264 10.05 -8.40 19.62
C GLY A 264 9.49 -7.65 20.82
N VAL A 265 8.60 -6.68 20.57
CA VAL A 265 7.91 -5.93 21.64
C VAL A 265 6.97 -6.84 22.42
N GLY A 266 6.22 -7.73 21.75
CA GLY A 266 5.37 -8.71 22.42
C GLY A 266 6.16 -9.59 23.39
N LYS A 267 7.34 -10.09 22.99
CA LYS A 267 8.23 -10.87 23.86
C LYS A 267 8.83 -10.05 25.00
N PHE A 268 9.12 -8.77 24.76
CA PHE A 268 9.61 -7.86 25.80
C PHE A 268 8.55 -7.58 26.87
N LEU A 269 7.31 -7.33 26.45
CA LEU A 269 6.18 -7.06 27.35
C LEU A 269 5.67 -8.34 28.06
N ALA A 270 5.79 -9.50 27.42
CA ALA A 270 5.40 -10.78 28.02
C ALA A 270 6.44 -11.34 29.00
N LYS A 271 7.63 -10.74 29.12
CA LYS A 271 8.53 -11.07 30.24
C LYS A 271 7.84 -10.61 31.53
N PRO A 272 7.57 -11.52 32.49
CA PRO A 272 7.01 -11.11 33.76
C PRO A 272 7.98 -10.14 34.43
N SER A 273 7.50 -8.97 34.82
CA SER A 273 8.15 -8.12 35.81
C SER A 273 8.16 -8.87 37.15
N TYR A 274 9.11 -9.78 37.33
CA TYR A 274 9.54 -10.26 38.63
C TYR A 274 11.04 -10.05 38.71
N SER A 275 11.41 -8.90 39.29
CA SER A 275 12.62 -8.69 40.07
C SER A 275 12.26 -7.87 41.29
#